data_AF-A0A0R3X8S7-F1
#
_entry.id   AF-A0A0R3X8S7-F1
#
_cell.length_a   1.000
_cell.length_b   1.000
_cell.length_c   1.000
_cell.angle_alpha   90.00
_cell.angle_beta   90.00
_cell.angle_gamma   90.00
#
_symmetry.space_group_name_H-M   'P 1'
#
loop_
_entity.id
_entity.type
_entity.pdbx_description
1 polymer ?
#
loop_
_entity_poly.entity_id
_entity_poly.type
_entity_poly.pdbx_seq_one_letter_code
_entity_poly.pdbx_strand_id
1 'polypeptide(L)'
;MLSRFLLCYSFAASKRPGAASAKEIMLHWCQVMTKGYPHVEVKNFGSSWADGMAFCALIHHFYPDAFDFSILKPENRRANFELAFKTAEELGNVAPLLDVEDLLRTKVPDWKCIFTQIQLYYRRFQLEQGTKANKPPVGLHPSAPPPAPEGSSA
;
A
#
# COMPACT_ATOMS: atom_id res chain seq x y z
N MET A 1 3.66 -21.55 -4.79
CA MET A 1 3.81 -20.10 -4.53
C MET A 1 4.20 -19.80 -3.06
N LEU A 2 5.21 -20.50 -2.50
CA LEU A 2 5.62 -20.31 -1.08
C LEU A 2 7.10 -19.89 -0.91
N SER A 3 7.83 -19.70 -2.00
CA SER A 3 9.29 -19.51 -1.93
C SER A 3 9.74 -18.07 -1.61
N ARG A 4 8.83 -17.08 -1.56
CA ARG A 4 9.17 -15.68 -1.23
C ARG A 4 8.99 -15.29 0.24
N PHE A 5 8.35 -16.13 1.06
CA PHE A 5 8.05 -15.79 2.46
C PHE A 5 9.22 -15.99 3.44
N LEU A 6 10.30 -16.67 3.05
CA LEU A 6 11.40 -17.00 3.97
C LEU A 6 12.54 -15.98 4.01
N LEU A 7 12.60 -15.01 3.09
CA LEU A 7 13.73 -14.06 3.02
C LEU A 7 13.59 -12.81 3.91
N CYS A 8 12.47 -12.62 4.62
CA CYS A 8 12.30 -11.51 5.58
C CYS A 8 12.33 -11.93 7.06
N TYR A 9 12.50 -13.22 7.37
CA TYR A 9 12.42 -13.73 8.75
C TYR A 9 13.77 -13.81 9.46
N SER A 10 14.56 -12.74 9.40
CA SER A 10 15.70 -12.59 10.31
C SER A 10 15.79 -11.16 10.81
N PHE A 11 14.95 -10.85 11.80
CA PHE A 11 15.26 -9.82 12.78
C PHE A 11 15.18 -10.47 14.15
N ALA A 12 16.31 -11.00 14.62
CA ALA A 12 16.48 -11.40 16.00
C ALA A 12 16.46 -10.13 16.86
N ALA A 13 15.37 -9.92 17.59
CA ALA A 13 15.26 -8.82 18.55
C ALA A 13 15.64 -9.31 19.95
N SER A 14 16.85 -8.95 20.40
CA SER A 14 17.21 -8.96 21.82
C SER A 14 16.30 -7.97 22.56
N LYS A 15 15.46 -8.46 23.48
CA LYS A 15 14.58 -7.61 24.31
C LYS A 15 15.43 -6.78 25.28
N ARG A 16 15.46 -5.46 25.12
CA ARG A 16 15.85 -4.51 26.17
C ARG A 16 14.60 -4.08 26.95
N PRO A 17 14.56 -4.18 28.29
CA PRO A 17 13.45 -3.64 29.07
C PRO A 17 13.40 -2.11 28.89
N GLY A 18 12.27 -1.59 28.42
CA GLY A 18 12.08 -0.16 28.09
C GLY A 18 12.09 0.20 26.61
N ALA A 19 12.39 -0.74 25.70
CA ALA A 19 12.22 -0.54 24.26
C ALA A 19 10.80 -0.93 23.83
N ALA A 20 10.08 0.00 23.19
CA ALA A 20 8.82 -0.32 22.54
C ALA A 20 9.01 -1.50 21.58
N SER A 21 8.07 -2.44 21.61
CA SER A 21 8.08 -3.59 20.71
C SER A 21 8.02 -3.13 19.25
N ALA A 22 8.55 -3.95 18.34
CA ALA A 22 8.46 -3.66 16.91
C ALA A 22 7.00 -3.40 16.45
N LYS A 23 6.03 -4.07 17.08
CA LYS A 23 4.61 -3.87 16.81
C LYS A 23 4.12 -2.47 17.22
N GLU A 24 4.53 -1.97 18.38
CA GLU A 24 4.18 -0.63 18.85
C GLU A 24 4.83 0.45 18.00
N ILE A 25 6.10 0.27 17.61
CA ILE A 25 6.81 1.21 16.72
C ILE A 25 6.10 1.32 15.37
N MET A 26 5.73 0.19 14.77
CA MET A 26 4.99 0.21 13.49
C MET A 26 3.60 0.80 13.64
N LEU A 27 2.91 0.54 14.75
CA LEU A 27 1.58 1.10 14.98
C LEU A 27 1.67 2.62 15.09
N HIS A 28 2.64 3.12 15.85
CA HIS A 28 2.91 4.54 15.98
C HIS A 28 3.26 5.18 14.64
N TRP A 29 4.11 4.53 13.83
CA TRP A 29 4.42 4.99 12.48
C TRP A 29 3.18 5.13 11.61
N CYS A 30 2.31 4.11 11.55
CA CYS A 30 1.05 4.20 10.80
C CYS A 30 0.18 5.37 11.28
N GLN A 31 0.08 5.58 12.59
CA GLN A 31 -0.70 6.69 13.17
C GLN A 31 -0.14 8.05 12.77
N VAL A 32 1.18 8.22 12.75
CA VAL A 32 1.83 9.46 12.33
C VAL A 32 1.56 9.73 10.85
N MET A 33 1.74 8.73 9.98
CA MET A 33 1.60 8.89 8.53
C MET A 33 0.14 9.11 8.09
N THR A 34 -0.82 8.55 8.84
CA THR A 34 -2.26 8.66 8.54
C THR A 34 -2.96 9.78 9.32
N LYS A 35 -2.21 10.60 10.07
CA LYS A 35 -2.79 11.70 10.84
C LYS A 35 -3.47 12.71 9.92
N GLY A 36 -4.73 13.04 10.22
CA GLY A 36 -5.51 14.05 9.50
C GLY A 36 -6.32 13.51 8.31
N TYR A 37 -6.20 12.22 7.97
CA TYR A 37 -7.05 11.60 6.97
C TYR A 37 -8.46 11.34 7.53
N PRO A 38 -9.53 11.76 6.81
CA PRO A 38 -10.89 11.52 7.26
C PRO A 38 -11.21 10.03 7.25
N HIS A 39 -12.04 9.58 8.20
CA HIS A 39 -12.46 8.19 8.35
C HIS A 39 -11.33 7.18 8.63
N VAL A 40 -10.12 7.65 8.96
CA VAL A 40 -8.98 6.78 9.27
C VAL A 40 -8.57 6.95 10.73
N GLU A 41 -8.68 5.86 11.50
CA GLU A 41 -8.16 5.79 12.87
C GLU A 41 -7.46 4.45 13.10
N VAL A 42 -6.12 4.48 13.07
CA VAL A 42 -5.29 3.29 13.20
C VAL A 42 -5.02 2.98 14.68
N LYS A 43 -5.73 1.99 15.22
CA LYS A 43 -5.63 1.53 16.61
C LYS A 43 -4.99 0.15 16.76
N ASN A 44 -4.99 -0.63 15.68
CA ASN A 44 -4.50 -2.00 15.67
C ASN A 44 -4.11 -2.42 14.23
N PHE A 45 -3.69 -3.67 14.06
CA PHE A 45 -3.41 -4.28 12.75
C PHE A 45 -4.53 -5.19 12.26
N GLY A 46 -5.76 -5.01 12.74
CA GLY A 46 -6.93 -5.81 12.35
C GLY A 46 -8.04 -4.92 11.85
N SER A 47 -9.02 -4.62 12.70
CA SER A 47 -10.24 -3.91 12.33
C SER A 47 -9.99 -2.51 11.75
N SER A 48 -8.94 -1.80 12.17
CA SER A 48 -8.57 -0.50 11.60
C SER A 48 -8.21 -0.53 10.11
N TRP A 49 -8.02 -1.72 9.53
CA TRP A 49 -7.61 -1.92 8.14
C TRP A 49 -8.69 -2.63 7.31
N ALA A 50 -9.84 -2.94 7.90
CA ALA A 50 -10.85 -3.81 7.31
C ALA A 50 -11.60 -3.19 6.12
N ASP A 51 -11.60 -1.86 6.02
CA ASP A 51 -12.29 -1.10 4.96
C ASP A 51 -11.35 -0.58 3.86
N GLY A 52 -10.04 -0.83 3.97
CA GLY A 52 -9.03 -0.37 3.03
C GLY A 52 -8.65 1.10 3.13
N MET A 53 -9.34 1.91 3.96
CA MET A 53 -9.09 3.36 4.06
C MET A 53 -7.70 3.65 4.64
N ALA A 54 -7.30 2.90 5.68
CA ALA A 54 -5.97 3.03 6.29
C ALA A 54 -4.84 2.69 5.30
N PHE A 55 -5.05 1.73 4.40
CA PHE A 55 -4.08 1.42 3.35
C PHE A 55 -3.98 2.56 2.33
N CYS A 56 -5.13 3.08 1.87
CA CYS A 56 -5.16 4.23 0.97
C CYS A 56 -4.46 5.45 1.58
N ALA A 57 -4.74 5.76 2.85
CA ALA A 57 -4.18 6.93 3.52
C ALA A 57 -2.66 6.82 3.66
N LEU A 58 -2.17 5.63 4.02
CA LEU A 58 -0.74 5.40 4.17
C LEU A 58 0.00 5.57 2.84
N ILE A 59 -0.56 5.09 1.73
CA ILE A 59 0.05 5.21 0.40
C ILE A 59 -0.02 6.65 -0.10
N HIS A 60 -1.19 7.29 0.04
CA HIS A 60 -1.41 8.68 -0.34
C HIS A 60 -0.49 9.64 0.43
N HIS A 61 -0.10 9.33 1.66
CA HIS A 61 0.90 10.10 2.38
C HIS A 61 2.23 10.22 1.63
N PHE A 62 2.68 9.13 1.02
CA PHE A 62 3.95 9.09 0.26
C PHE A 62 3.78 9.46 -1.22
N TYR A 63 2.58 9.27 -1.78
CA TYR A 63 2.24 9.57 -3.17
C TYR A 63 0.91 10.35 -3.23
N PRO A 64 0.89 11.62 -2.81
CA PRO A 64 -0.35 12.41 -2.71
C PRO A 64 -1.00 12.67 -4.07
N ASP A 65 -0.22 12.64 -5.15
CA ASP A 65 -0.72 12.86 -6.51
C ASP A 65 -1.25 11.58 -7.19
N ALA A 66 -1.18 10.42 -6.51
CA ALA A 66 -1.55 9.14 -7.12
C ALA A 66 -3.07 9.00 -7.32
N PHE A 67 -3.88 9.57 -6.41
CA PHE A 67 -5.34 9.56 -6.47
C PHE A 67 -5.92 10.58 -5.49
N ASP A 68 -7.16 11.03 -5.71
CA ASP A 68 -7.86 11.91 -4.77
C ASP A 68 -8.43 11.10 -3.59
N PHE A 69 -7.87 11.29 -2.39
CA PHE A 69 -8.37 10.61 -1.19
C PHE A 69 -9.77 11.08 -0.77
N SER A 70 -10.15 12.33 -1.08
CA SER A 70 -11.37 12.95 -0.54
C SER A 70 -12.66 12.32 -1.06
N ILE A 71 -12.59 11.65 -2.22
CA ILE A 71 -13.72 10.94 -2.83
C ILE A 71 -13.88 9.51 -2.33
N LEU A 72 -12.91 8.99 -1.58
CA LEU A 72 -12.94 7.63 -1.06
C LEU A 72 -13.91 7.51 0.10
N LYS A 73 -14.51 6.32 0.22
CA LYS A 73 -15.52 6.03 1.24
C LYS A 73 -15.28 4.66 1.86
N PRO A 74 -15.45 4.49 3.18
CA PRO A 74 -15.18 3.22 3.87
C PRO A 74 -16.12 2.08 3.41
N GLU A 75 -17.29 2.40 2.85
CA GLU A 75 -18.22 1.40 2.32
C GLU A 75 -17.68 0.71 1.06
N ASN A 76 -16.78 1.37 0.32
CA ASN A 76 -16.23 0.87 -0.95
C ASN A 76 -15.00 -0.02 -0.75
N ARG A 77 -15.08 -0.98 0.19
CA ARG A 77 -13.96 -1.81 0.66
C ARG A 77 -13.10 -2.38 -0.47
N ARG A 78 -13.74 -3.02 -1.47
CA ARG A 78 -13.04 -3.65 -2.60
C ARG A 78 -12.20 -2.63 -3.37
N ALA A 79 -12.83 -1.53 -3.78
CA ALA A 79 -12.17 -0.48 -4.54
C ALA A 79 -11.01 0.14 -3.75
N ASN A 80 -11.17 0.35 -2.44
CA ASN A 80 -10.12 0.86 -1.57
C ASN A 80 -8.91 -0.09 -1.52
N PHE A 81 -9.14 -1.40 -1.34
CA PHE A 81 -8.04 -2.38 -1.34
C PHE A 81 -7.33 -2.47 -2.69
N GLU A 82 -8.09 -2.57 -3.79
CA GLU A 82 -7.53 -2.66 -5.14
C GLU A 82 -6.72 -1.42 -5.49
N LEU A 83 -7.25 -0.22 -5.21
CA LEU A 83 -6.56 1.05 -5.43
C LEU A 83 -5.26 1.12 -4.64
N ALA A 84 -5.30 0.82 -3.34
CA ALA A 84 -4.13 0.82 -2.49
C ALA A 84 -3.05 -0.15 -3.01
N PHE A 85 -3.40 -1.41 -3.21
CA PHE A 85 -2.40 -2.42 -3.58
C PHE A 85 -1.81 -2.18 -4.97
N LYS A 86 -2.63 -1.76 -5.94
CA LYS A 86 -2.15 -1.37 -7.26
C LYS A 86 -1.17 -0.19 -7.18
N THR A 87 -1.54 0.86 -6.47
CA THR A 87 -0.70 2.07 -6.34
C THR A 87 0.63 1.76 -5.64
N ALA A 88 0.60 0.92 -4.58
CA ALA A 88 1.81 0.51 -3.88
C ALA A 88 2.74 -0.36 -4.74
N GLU A 89 2.18 -1.19 -5.64
CA GLU A 89 2.97 -1.97 -6.59
C GLU A 89 3.60 -1.07 -7.66
N GLU A 90 2.82 -0.19 -8.28
CA GLU A 90 3.26 0.65 -9.41
C GLU A 90 4.27 1.72 -8.98
N LEU A 91 3.99 2.46 -7.91
CA LEU A 91 4.83 3.58 -7.47
C LEU A 91 5.84 3.16 -6.40
N GLY A 92 5.43 2.22 -5.55
CA GLY A 92 6.21 1.77 -4.41
C GLY A 92 7.05 0.52 -4.65
N ASN A 93 6.83 -0.17 -5.78
CA ASN A 93 7.41 -1.49 -6.06
C ASN A 93 7.16 -2.49 -4.90
N VAL A 94 5.98 -2.41 -4.27
CA VAL A 94 5.57 -3.30 -3.18
C VAL A 94 4.41 -4.17 -3.63
N ALA A 95 4.70 -5.44 -3.92
CA ALA A 95 3.67 -6.40 -4.25
C ALA A 95 2.75 -6.66 -3.03
N PRO A 96 1.43 -6.78 -3.23
CA PRO A 96 0.51 -7.16 -2.16
C PRO A 96 0.74 -8.62 -1.74
N LEU A 97 0.86 -8.85 -0.44
CA LEU A 97 0.83 -10.19 0.17
C LEU A 97 -0.59 -10.66 0.50
N LEU A 98 -1.54 -9.72 0.46
CA LEU A 98 -2.92 -9.92 0.86
C LEU A 98 -3.77 -10.08 -0.40
N ASP A 99 -4.61 -11.11 -0.41
CA ASP A 99 -5.63 -11.28 -1.45
C ASP A 99 -6.88 -10.45 -1.09
N VAL A 100 -7.40 -9.71 -2.06
CA VAL A 100 -8.56 -8.83 -1.86
C VAL A 100 -9.81 -9.64 -1.54
N GLU A 101 -10.03 -10.79 -2.18
CA GLU A 101 -11.20 -11.62 -1.93
C GLU A 101 -11.20 -12.16 -0.49
N ASP A 102 -10.04 -12.56 0.03
CA ASP A 102 -9.91 -13.03 1.40
C ASP A 102 -10.16 -11.91 2.43
N LEU A 103 -9.70 -10.69 2.15
CA LEU A 103 -10.00 -9.51 2.98
C LEU A 103 -11.48 -9.14 2.96
N LEU A 104 -12.18 -9.34 1.83
CA LEU A 104 -13.60 -9.06 1.71
C LEU A 104 -14.48 -10.10 2.41
N ARG A 105 -14.08 -11.38 2.38
CA ARG A 105 -14.79 -12.49 3.05
C ARG A 105 -14.79 -12.37 4.56
N THR A 106 -13.80 -11.69 5.14
CA THR A 106 -13.67 -11.51 6.59
C THR A 106 -14.07 -10.09 6.99
N LYS A 107 -14.71 -9.96 8.17
CA LYS A 107 -15.00 -8.64 8.75
C LYS A 107 -13.76 -7.99 9.35
N VAL A 108 -12.84 -8.80 9.85
CA VAL A 108 -11.58 -8.36 10.47
C VAL A 108 -10.46 -9.23 9.91
N PRO A 109 -9.44 -8.63 9.27
CA PRO A 109 -8.32 -9.38 8.71
C PRO A 109 -7.39 -9.91 9.81
N ASP A 110 -6.62 -10.97 9.50
CA ASP A 110 -5.60 -11.50 10.41
C ASP A 110 -4.49 -10.45 10.63
N TRP A 111 -4.22 -10.16 11.90
CA TRP A 111 -3.32 -9.07 12.26
C TRP A 111 -1.87 -9.30 11.88
N LYS A 112 -1.42 -10.56 11.75
CA LYS A 112 -0.06 -10.87 11.33
C LYS A 112 0.11 -10.56 9.85
N CYS A 113 -0.87 -10.93 9.03
CA CYS A 113 -0.86 -10.64 7.60
C CYS A 113 -0.83 -9.13 7.34
N ILE A 114 -1.68 -8.35 8.02
CA ILE A 114 -1.64 -6.88 7.93
C ILE A 114 -0.30 -6.35 8.41
N PHE A 115 0.17 -6.78 9.58
CA PHE A 115 1.45 -6.32 10.13
C PHE A 115 2.62 -6.58 9.17
N THR A 116 2.68 -7.75 8.52
CA THR A 116 3.70 -8.06 7.52
C THR A 116 3.61 -7.15 6.30
N GLN A 117 2.41 -6.86 5.78
CA GLN A 117 2.24 -5.89 4.69
C GLN A 117 2.76 -4.50 5.08
N ILE A 118 2.45 -4.04 6.30
CA ILE A 118 2.93 -2.76 6.83
C ILE A 118 4.44 -2.73 6.97
N GLN A 119 5.08 -3.81 7.40
CA GLN A 119 6.54 -3.88 7.46
C GLN A 119 7.20 -3.73 6.07
N LEU A 120 6.56 -4.24 5.01
CA LEU A 120 7.03 -4.03 3.64
C LEU A 120 6.90 -2.56 3.23
N TYR A 121 5.76 -1.92 3.51
CA TYR A 121 5.57 -0.50 3.26
C TYR A 121 6.56 0.35 4.05
N TYR A 122 6.78 0.07 5.32
CA TYR A 122 7.78 0.77 6.12
C TYR A 122 9.17 0.68 5.48
N ARG A 123 9.60 -0.52 5.11
CA ARG A 123 10.92 -0.70 4.45
C ARG A 123 11.01 0.11 3.16
N ARG A 124 9.99 0.05 2.30
CA ARG A 124 10.03 0.65 0.96
C ARG A 124 9.76 2.15 0.97
N PHE A 125 8.85 2.63 1.79
CA PHE A 125 8.45 4.04 1.81
C PHE A 125 9.28 4.86 2.80
N GLN A 126 9.65 4.31 3.96
CA GLN A 126 10.41 5.06 4.97
C GLN A 126 11.92 4.98 4.75
N LEU A 127 12.45 3.80 4.41
CA LEU A 127 13.91 3.58 4.37
C LEU A 127 14.49 3.78 2.98
N GLU A 128 13.81 3.31 1.92
CA GLU A 128 14.32 3.39 0.55
C GLU A 128 14.00 4.71 -0.17
N GLN A 129 13.08 5.52 0.35
CA GLN A 129 12.89 6.91 -0.12
C GLN A 129 14.07 7.84 0.21
N GLY A 130 15.07 7.36 0.95
CA GLY A 130 16.38 8.00 1.06
C GLY A 130 17.38 7.64 -0.06
N THR A 131 17.07 6.71 -0.98
CA THR A 131 18.06 6.21 -1.96
C THR A 131 17.55 6.07 -3.39
N LYS A 132 16.24 6.17 -3.69
CA LYS A 132 15.73 6.01 -5.06
C LYS A 132 14.61 6.97 -5.45
N ALA A 133 14.96 8.24 -5.62
CA ALA A 133 14.29 9.16 -6.55
C ALA A 133 14.77 8.96 -8.02
N ASN A 134 15.44 7.85 -8.32
CA ASN A 134 15.97 7.53 -9.65
C ASN A 134 15.34 6.25 -10.21
N LYS A 135 14.05 6.35 -10.54
CA LYS A 135 13.54 5.75 -11.78
C LYS A 135 12.31 6.56 -12.21
N PRO A 136 12.33 7.23 -13.37
CA PRO A 136 11.13 7.89 -13.88
C PRO A 136 10.04 6.84 -14.14
N PRO A 137 8.76 7.21 -13.98
CA PRO A 137 7.65 6.33 -14.32
C PRO A 137 7.74 6.02 -15.82
N VAL A 138 8.06 4.76 -16.16
CA VAL A 138 7.94 4.30 -17.54
C VAL A 138 6.47 4.10 -17.80
N GLY A 139 5.86 4.95 -18.62
CA GLY A 139 4.66 4.56 -19.37
C GLY A 139 3.44 5.49 -19.38
N LEU A 140 3.53 6.77 -18.98
CA LEU A 140 2.42 7.70 -19.17
C LEU A 140 2.86 8.99 -19.90
N HIS A 141 3.04 8.88 -21.22
CA HIS A 141 2.78 10.01 -22.13
C HIS A 141 1.92 9.51 -23.31
N PRO A 142 0.98 10.32 -23.85
CA PRO A 142 -0.16 9.85 -24.64
C PRO A 142 0.00 9.94 -26.17
N SER A 143 -0.83 9.11 -26.83
CA SER A 143 -1.46 9.16 -28.17
C SER A 143 -0.64 9.10 -29.47
N ALA A 144 -1.10 8.23 -30.38
CA ALA A 144 -1.36 8.61 -31.77
C ALA A 144 -2.65 7.91 -32.26
N PRO A 145 -3.54 8.59 -33.00
CA PRO A 145 -4.77 8.02 -33.56
C PRO A 145 -4.47 7.00 -34.68
N PRO A 146 -5.43 6.13 -35.04
CA PRO A 146 -5.23 5.14 -36.10
C PRO A 146 -4.89 5.83 -37.43
N PRO A 147 -3.98 5.27 -38.25
CA PRO A 147 -3.71 5.81 -39.57
C PRO A 147 -4.93 5.59 -40.48
N ALA A 148 -5.29 6.63 -41.24
CA ALA A 148 -6.13 6.54 -42.43
C ALA A 148 -5.36 7.20 -43.60
N PRO A 149 -5.76 7.05 -44.87
CA PRO A 149 -6.17 5.86 -45.62
C PRO A 149 -5.39 5.76 -46.96
N GLU A 150 -5.24 4.59 -47.59
CA GLU A 150 -4.88 4.45 -49.02
C GLU A 150 -5.60 3.21 -49.59
N GLY A 151 -6.39 3.25 -50.67
CA GLY A 151 -6.57 4.30 -51.65
C GLY A 151 -7.89 4.18 -52.42
N SER A 152 -8.23 5.28 -53.08
CA SER A 152 -9.13 5.33 -54.23
C SER A 152 -8.26 5.60 -55.45
N SER A 153 -8.30 4.75 -56.48
CA SER A 153 -8.46 5.17 -57.87
C SER A 153 -8.37 3.97 -58.83
N ALA A 154 -9.33 3.97 -59.77
CA ALA A 154 -9.49 3.18 -60.99
C ALA A 154 -9.99 1.74 -60.85
#